data_AF-A0A7J9WRT8-F1
#
_entry.id   AF-A0A7J9WRT8-F1
#
_cell.length_a   1.000
_cell.length_b   1.000
_cell.length_c   1.000
_cell.angle_alpha   90.00
_cell.angle_beta   90.00
_cell.angle_gamma   90.00
#
_symmetry.space_group_name_H-M   'P 1'
#
loop_
_entity.id
_entity.type
_entity.pdbx_description
1 polymer ?
#
loop_
_entity_poly.entity_id
_entity_poly.type
_entity_poly.pdbx_seq_one_letter_code
_entity_poly.pdbx_strand_id
1 'polypeptide(L)'
;MALAPRRSADRPDKPWQPGRFQVSGPYRRTRDVWTTNARTGERVRKPRTTFDVRYRVDGHAFRYGHEQKGWADDFAYRLKAGFAAGWLFDPQSRQFLDPDAARVEEPKLTFFEHAREYLHRKWPGWEPATRRNAQRDLARACLELLHEDAPALSPRERRISDEFLRRVALMWPPADDTTEDDQRWESWFLRWSLPLIDVTDQHLQDFMTAVRSTALDGSPRVLSSASATRTRAVVKGAFTSALKRRLIEWDPWLGVEAEPRRDGDQVDPDLVMSPTEVRHVAALCGEVDQRYDAFVRIQGFCRLRPGEAIAVRR
;
A
#
# COMPACT_ATOMS: atom_id res chain seq x y z
N MET A 1 -3.01 -47.32 -26.51
CA MET A 1 -4.42 -46.89 -26.66
C MET A 1 -4.55 -45.41 -26.30
N ALA A 2 -4.62 -44.53 -27.29
CA ALA A 2 -4.80 -43.09 -27.07
C ALA A 2 -6.29 -42.78 -26.85
N LEU A 3 -6.66 -42.40 -25.63
CA LEU A 3 -8.02 -41.94 -25.30
C LEU A 3 -8.26 -40.58 -25.98
N ALA A 4 -9.46 -40.40 -26.53
CA ALA A 4 -9.93 -39.15 -27.09
C ALA A 4 -9.81 -38.00 -26.07
N PRO A 5 -9.52 -36.76 -26.51
CA PRO A 5 -9.40 -35.62 -25.60
C PRO A 5 -10.72 -35.36 -24.87
N ARG A 6 -10.70 -35.41 -23.53
CA ARG A 6 -11.84 -35.04 -22.69
C ARG A 6 -12.11 -33.54 -22.80
N ARG A 7 -13.39 -33.14 -22.90
CA ARG A 7 -13.80 -31.73 -23.02
C ARG A 7 -13.53 -30.98 -21.72
N SER A 8 -13.39 -29.66 -21.80
CA SER A 8 -13.14 -28.79 -20.63
C SER A 8 -14.27 -28.83 -19.58
N ALA A 9 -15.46 -29.30 -19.93
CA ALA A 9 -16.63 -29.37 -19.05
C ALA A 9 -16.57 -30.52 -18.03
N ASP A 10 -15.73 -31.54 -18.24
CA ASP A 10 -15.60 -32.70 -17.35
C ASP A 10 -14.39 -32.57 -16.40
N ARG A 11 -13.86 -31.36 -16.21
CA ARG A 11 -12.69 -31.13 -15.37
C ARG A 11 -13.10 -31.21 -13.89
N PRO A 12 -12.33 -31.87 -13.02
CA PRO A 12 -12.55 -31.78 -11.58
C PRO A 12 -12.47 -30.32 -11.11
N ASP A 13 -13.34 -29.93 -10.20
CA ASP A 13 -13.36 -28.57 -9.61
C ASP A 13 -12.53 -28.46 -8.32
N LYS A 14 -12.09 -29.60 -7.78
CA LYS A 14 -11.30 -29.72 -6.56
C LYS A 14 -9.94 -30.36 -6.86
N PRO A 15 -8.91 -30.12 -6.02
CA PRO A 15 -7.63 -30.81 -6.16
C PRO A 15 -7.81 -32.33 -6.14
N TRP A 16 -7.11 -33.02 -7.04
CA TRP A 16 -7.16 -34.48 -7.14
C TRP A 16 -5.78 -35.06 -7.40
N GLN A 17 -5.56 -36.32 -7.03
CA GLN A 17 -4.31 -37.01 -7.36
C GLN A 17 -4.42 -37.56 -8.80
N PRO A 18 -3.61 -37.07 -9.75
CA PRO A 18 -3.74 -37.50 -11.13
C PRO A 18 -3.04 -38.82 -11.41
N GLY A 19 -3.60 -39.62 -12.32
CA GLY A 19 -3.01 -40.89 -12.74
C GLY A 19 -2.05 -40.76 -13.92
N ARG A 20 -2.17 -39.69 -14.72
CA ARG A 20 -1.34 -39.44 -15.92
C ARG A 20 -1.00 -37.97 -16.05
N PHE A 21 0.27 -37.70 -16.35
CA PHE A 21 0.76 -36.36 -16.61
C PHE A 21 1.69 -36.33 -17.83
N GLN A 22 1.53 -35.29 -18.65
CA GLN A 22 2.40 -35.02 -19.80
C GLN A 22 2.65 -33.53 -19.89
N VAL A 23 3.91 -33.12 -19.99
CA VAL A 23 4.27 -31.72 -20.24
C VAL A 23 5.17 -31.64 -21.46
N SER A 24 4.85 -30.70 -22.34
CA SER A 24 5.70 -30.31 -23.45
C SER A 24 6.57 -29.13 -23.01
N GLY A 25 7.82 -29.10 -23.47
CA GLY A 25 8.76 -27.99 -23.18
C GLY A 25 8.23 -26.64 -23.66
N PRO A 26 8.87 -25.53 -23.25
CA PRO A 26 8.37 -24.19 -23.53
C PRO A 26 8.35 -23.90 -25.03
N TYR A 27 7.17 -23.51 -25.52
CA TYR A 27 7.00 -23.05 -26.90
C TYR A 27 7.14 -21.54 -26.96
N ARG A 28 8.11 -21.06 -27.74
CA ARG A 28 8.22 -19.63 -28.05
C ARG A 28 6.99 -19.19 -28.84
N ARG A 29 6.37 -18.09 -28.41
CA ARG A 29 5.24 -17.45 -29.08
C ARG A 29 5.42 -15.94 -29.04
N THR A 30 5.09 -15.26 -30.13
CA THR A 30 4.96 -13.80 -30.13
C THR A 30 3.51 -13.44 -29.83
N ARG A 31 3.31 -12.53 -28.87
CA ARG A 31 1.99 -11.97 -28.53
C ARG A 31 2.08 -10.46 -28.46
N ASP A 32 1.06 -9.79 -28.95
CA ASP A 32 0.92 -8.35 -28.75
C ASP A 32 0.47 -8.10 -27.31
N VAL A 33 1.31 -7.42 -26.55
CA VAL A 33 1.04 -7.03 -25.17
C VAL A 33 0.87 -5.52 -25.13
N TRP A 34 -0.16 -5.07 -24.41
CA TRP A 34 -0.35 -3.64 -24.15
C TRP A 34 0.80 -3.14 -23.29
N THR A 35 1.56 -2.19 -23.81
CA THR A 35 2.64 -1.52 -23.10
C THR A 35 2.31 -0.04 -23.02
N THR A 36 2.41 0.55 -21.83
CA THR A 36 2.28 1.99 -21.67
C THR A 36 3.60 2.65 -22.05
N ASN A 37 3.55 3.62 -22.97
CA ASN A 37 4.71 4.41 -23.32
C ASN A 37 5.07 5.35 -22.16
N ALA A 38 6.23 5.14 -21.54
CA ALA A 38 6.68 5.92 -20.37
C ALA A 38 6.78 7.44 -20.63
N ARG A 39 6.94 7.86 -21.89
CA ARG A 39 7.08 9.28 -22.27
C ARG A 39 5.75 9.95 -22.58
N THR A 40 4.79 9.22 -23.14
CA THR A 40 3.52 9.80 -23.65
C THR A 40 2.29 9.33 -22.88
N GLY A 41 2.41 8.32 -22.02
CA GLY A 41 1.28 7.71 -21.30
C GLY A 41 0.35 6.86 -22.18
N GLU A 42 0.60 6.80 -23.48
CA GLU A 42 -0.24 6.09 -24.45
C GLU A 42 -0.06 4.57 -24.34
N ARG A 43 -1.17 3.82 -24.37
CA ARG A 43 -1.13 2.36 -24.43
C ARG A 43 -0.94 1.91 -25.87
N VAL A 44 0.20 1.30 -26.17
CA VAL A 44 0.52 0.79 -27.50
C VAL A 44 0.66 -0.73 -27.44
N ARG A 45 0.18 -1.44 -28.45
CA ARG A 45 0.43 -2.89 -28.58
C ARG A 45 1.82 -3.11 -29.14
N LYS A 46 2.67 -3.81 -28.38
CA LYS A 46 4.00 -4.20 -28.84
C LYS A 46 4.13 -5.72 -28.88
N PRO A 47 4.74 -6.29 -29.93
CA PRO A 47 5.01 -7.71 -29.98
C PRO A 47 6.05 -8.07 -28.92
N ARG A 48 5.67 -8.92 -27.97
CA ARG A 48 6.53 -9.49 -26.94
C ARG A 48 6.68 -10.99 -27.18
N THR A 49 7.91 -11.47 -27.01
CA THR A 49 8.15 -12.92 -26.97
C THR A 49 7.69 -13.45 -25.61
N THR A 50 6.88 -14.51 -25.63
CA THR A 50 6.43 -15.28 -24.46
C THR A 50 6.72 -16.75 -24.67
N PHE A 51 6.78 -17.52 -23.59
CA PHE A 51 7.07 -18.95 -23.59
C PHE A 51 5.90 -19.69 -22.96
N ASP A 52 5.20 -20.48 -23.77
CA ASP A 52 4.04 -21.26 -23.33
C ASP A 52 4.45 -22.67 -22.91
N VAL A 53 4.16 -23.05 -21.68
CA VAL A 53 4.20 -24.44 -21.23
C VAL A 53 2.83 -25.06 -21.46
N ARG A 54 2.78 -26.17 -22.20
CA ARG A 54 1.55 -26.91 -22.48
C ARG A 54 1.64 -28.27 -21.83
N TYR A 55 0.60 -28.67 -21.13
CA TYR A 55 0.58 -29.93 -20.40
C TYR A 55 -0.81 -30.53 -20.34
N ARG A 56 -0.87 -31.82 -20.03
CA ARG A 56 -2.09 -32.58 -19.84
C ARG A 56 -2.03 -33.33 -18.52
N VAL A 57 -3.13 -33.26 -17.79
CA VAL A 57 -3.34 -33.99 -16.53
C VAL A 57 -4.60 -34.84 -16.73
N ASP A 58 -4.48 -36.16 -16.70
CA ASP A 58 -5.58 -37.12 -16.96
C ASP A 58 -6.38 -36.83 -18.24
N GLY A 59 -5.69 -36.34 -19.28
CA GLY A 59 -6.29 -36.00 -20.57
C GLY A 59 -6.86 -34.57 -20.66
N HIS A 60 -6.93 -33.82 -19.56
CA HIS A 60 -7.33 -32.41 -19.55
C HIS A 60 -6.14 -31.52 -19.94
N ALA A 61 -6.32 -30.69 -20.98
CA ALA A 61 -5.27 -29.80 -21.45
C ALA A 61 -5.19 -28.51 -20.62
N PHE A 62 -3.96 -28.12 -20.29
CA PHE A 62 -3.61 -26.90 -19.60
C PHE A 62 -2.50 -26.16 -20.36
N ARG A 63 -2.46 -24.86 -20.15
CA ARG A 63 -1.44 -23.97 -20.70
C ARG A 63 -1.17 -22.83 -19.73
N TYR A 64 0.11 -22.50 -19.59
CA TYR A 64 0.59 -21.35 -18.84
C TYR A 64 1.67 -20.63 -19.65
N GLY A 65 1.68 -19.29 -19.62
CA GLY A 65 2.62 -18.47 -20.40
C GLY A 65 3.54 -17.66 -19.49
N HIS A 66 4.83 -17.62 -19.83
CA HIS A 66 5.85 -16.86 -19.10
C HIS A 66 6.56 -15.87 -20.04
N GLU A 67 7.11 -14.80 -19.50
CA GLU A 67 7.89 -13.84 -20.29
C GLU A 67 9.30 -14.32 -20.61
N GLN A 68 9.89 -15.10 -19.70
CA GLN A 68 11.26 -15.60 -19.80
C GLN A 68 11.28 -17.10 -20.03
N LYS A 69 12.19 -17.58 -20.88
CA LYS A 69 12.36 -19.01 -21.15
C LYS A 69 12.72 -19.79 -19.88
N GLY A 70 13.63 -19.25 -19.07
CA GLY A 70 14.07 -19.89 -17.82
C GLY A 70 12.93 -20.14 -16.84
N TRP A 71 12.01 -19.18 -16.68
CA TRP A 71 10.81 -19.35 -15.84
C TRP A 71 9.87 -20.44 -16.38
N ALA A 72 9.74 -20.54 -17.71
CA ALA A 72 8.93 -21.58 -18.33
C ALA A 72 9.57 -22.97 -18.19
N ASP A 73 10.91 -23.06 -18.30
CA ASP A 73 11.67 -24.30 -18.08
C ASP A 73 11.56 -24.75 -16.60
N ASP A 74 11.74 -23.83 -15.65
CA ASP A 74 11.58 -24.09 -14.22
C ASP A 74 10.15 -24.51 -13.86
N PHE A 75 9.13 -23.84 -14.42
CA PHE A 75 7.74 -24.23 -14.25
C PHE A 75 7.45 -25.64 -14.79
N ALA A 76 7.95 -25.97 -15.99
CA ALA A 76 7.80 -27.30 -16.55
C ALA A 76 8.52 -28.37 -15.71
N TYR A 77 9.66 -28.03 -15.12
CA TYR A 77 10.39 -28.89 -14.19
C TYR A 77 9.58 -29.14 -12.91
N ARG A 78 9.06 -28.08 -12.27
CA ARG A 78 8.20 -28.20 -11.07
C ARG A 78 6.97 -29.07 -11.30
N LEU A 79 6.31 -28.94 -12.45
CA LEU A 79 5.16 -29.79 -12.76
C LEU A 79 5.54 -31.28 -12.88
N LYS A 80 6.71 -31.60 -13.47
CA LYS A 80 7.21 -32.98 -13.52
C LYS A 80 7.54 -33.51 -12.12
N ALA A 81 8.21 -32.69 -11.31
CA ALA A 81 8.58 -33.05 -9.95
C ALA A 81 7.34 -33.31 -9.09
N GLY A 82 6.33 -32.43 -9.13
CA GLY A 82 5.10 -32.61 -8.37
C GLY A 82 4.30 -33.85 -8.76
N PHE A 83 4.24 -34.18 -10.06
CA PHE A 83 3.65 -35.44 -10.50
C PHE A 83 4.44 -36.66 -9.99
N ALA A 84 5.77 -36.63 -10.08
CA ALA A 84 6.63 -37.71 -9.63
C ALA A 84 6.54 -37.93 -8.11
N ALA A 85 6.33 -36.86 -7.33
CA ALA A 85 6.11 -36.90 -5.90
C ALA A 85 4.68 -37.32 -5.50
N GLY A 86 3.78 -37.54 -6.47
CA GLY A 86 2.42 -38.01 -6.22
C GLY A 86 1.50 -36.94 -5.61
N TRP A 87 1.82 -35.67 -5.78
CA TRP A 87 1.08 -34.54 -5.21
C TRP A 87 -0.31 -34.37 -5.85
N LEU A 88 -1.21 -33.70 -5.12
CA LEU A 88 -2.52 -33.33 -5.66
C LEU A 88 -2.34 -32.25 -6.73
N PHE A 89 -3.01 -32.38 -7.86
CA PHE A 89 -3.09 -31.33 -8.86
C PHE A 89 -4.32 -30.46 -8.60
N ASP A 90 -4.12 -29.15 -8.48
CA ASP A 90 -5.20 -28.18 -8.34
C ASP A 90 -5.63 -27.61 -9.70
N PRO A 91 -6.89 -27.81 -10.13
CA PRO A 91 -7.40 -27.28 -11.39
C PRO A 91 -7.43 -25.74 -11.45
N GLN A 92 -7.53 -25.06 -10.30
CA GLN A 92 -7.66 -23.59 -10.23
C GLN A 92 -6.31 -22.91 -10.44
N SER A 93 -5.31 -23.24 -9.62
CA SER A 93 -3.93 -22.76 -9.79
C SER A 93 -3.20 -23.42 -10.97
N ARG A 94 -3.75 -24.52 -11.49
CA ARG A 94 -3.22 -25.34 -12.59
C ARG A 94 -1.85 -25.94 -12.29
N GLN A 95 -1.57 -26.21 -11.01
CA GLN A 95 -0.27 -26.68 -10.52
C GLN A 95 -0.44 -27.84 -9.56
N PHE A 96 0.65 -28.55 -9.28
CA PHE A 96 0.70 -29.53 -8.20
C PHE A 96 0.86 -28.82 -6.86
N LEU A 97 0.09 -29.25 -5.87
CA LEU A 97 0.13 -28.77 -4.49
C LEU A 97 1.24 -29.52 -3.75
N ASP A 98 2.35 -28.82 -3.54
CA ASP A 98 3.43 -29.31 -2.69
C ASP A 98 2.94 -29.36 -1.22
N PRO A 99 2.83 -30.55 -0.60
CA PRO A 99 2.44 -30.69 0.80
C PRO A 99 3.47 -30.08 1.76
N ASP A 100 4.74 -29.93 1.33
CA ASP A 100 5.77 -29.22 2.06
C ASP A 100 5.80 -27.71 1.74
N ALA A 101 5.19 -27.23 0.65
CA ALA A 101 4.88 -25.80 0.51
C ALA A 101 3.75 -25.37 1.47
N ALA A 102 2.95 -26.32 1.95
CA ALA A 102 2.05 -26.14 3.09
C ALA A 102 2.74 -26.26 4.45
N ARG A 103 4.07 -26.41 4.49
CA ARG A 103 4.89 -26.13 5.68
C ARG A 103 4.96 -24.62 5.86
N VAL A 104 3.83 -24.08 6.33
CA VAL A 104 3.62 -22.75 6.94
C VAL A 104 4.80 -21.84 6.69
N GLU A 105 4.76 -21.03 5.62
CA GLU A 105 5.42 -19.73 5.72
C GLU A 105 4.89 -19.14 7.02
N GLU A 106 5.77 -18.91 8.01
CA GLU A 106 5.37 -18.17 9.21
C GLU A 106 4.60 -16.94 8.74
N PRO A 107 3.42 -16.64 9.31
CA PRO A 107 2.62 -15.52 8.86
C PRO A 107 3.51 -14.27 8.81
N LYS A 108 3.82 -13.83 7.59
CA LYS A 108 4.74 -12.71 7.38
C LYS A 108 4.04 -11.48 7.92
N LEU A 109 4.65 -10.83 8.92
CA LEU A 109 4.14 -9.60 9.52
C LEU A 109 3.77 -8.61 8.41
N THR A 110 2.49 -8.23 8.33
CA THR A 110 2.02 -7.29 7.31
C THR A 110 2.42 -5.87 7.65
N PHE A 111 2.42 -4.98 6.66
CA PHE A 111 2.60 -3.55 6.92
C PHE A 111 1.52 -3.00 7.85
N PHE A 112 0.27 -3.44 7.70
CA PHE A 112 -0.84 -3.06 8.59
C PHE A 112 -0.54 -3.38 10.06
N GLU A 113 -0.12 -4.62 10.36
CA GLU A 113 0.22 -5.03 11.72
C GLU A 113 1.41 -4.25 12.29
N HIS A 114 2.45 -4.07 11.48
CA HIS A 114 3.62 -3.29 11.88
C HIS A 114 3.30 -1.81 12.10
N ALA A 115 2.43 -1.21 11.28
CA ALA A 115 1.99 0.19 11.44
C ALA A 115 1.24 0.38 12.77
N ARG A 116 0.35 -0.55 13.13
CA ARG A 116 -0.34 -0.58 14.43
C ARG A 116 0.65 -0.65 15.57
N GLU A 117 1.58 -1.60 15.53
CA GLU A 117 2.56 -1.80 16.60
C GLU A 117 3.54 -0.62 16.72
N TYR A 118 4.01 -0.08 15.60
CA TYR A 118 4.86 1.11 15.55
C TYR A 118 4.19 2.31 16.20
N LEU A 119 2.92 2.56 15.86
CA LEU A 119 2.15 3.67 16.40
C LEU A 119 1.92 3.49 17.90
N HIS A 120 1.53 2.31 18.36
CA HIS A 120 1.36 2.00 19.79
C HIS A 120 2.64 2.27 20.59
N ARG A 121 3.80 1.83 20.10
CA ARG A 121 5.10 2.08 20.76
C ARG A 121 5.48 3.55 20.82
N LYS A 122 5.11 4.34 19.81
CA LYS A 122 5.47 5.77 19.72
C LYS A 122 4.46 6.69 20.38
N TRP A 123 3.21 6.25 20.52
CA TRP A 123 2.08 7.07 20.95
C TRP A 123 2.33 7.86 22.25
N PRO A 124 2.85 7.26 23.34
CA PRO A 124 3.03 7.99 24.60
C PRO A 124 4.00 9.17 24.47
N GLY A 125 5.03 9.02 23.64
CA GLY A 125 6.07 10.04 23.43
C GLY A 125 5.74 11.10 22.39
N TRP A 126 4.60 11.00 21.70
CA TRP A 126 4.19 11.98 20.69
C TRP A 126 3.22 13.01 21.26
N GLU A 127 3.36 14.26 20.82
CA GLU A 127 2.37 15.30 21.06
C GLU A 127 1.05 15.00 20.31
N PRO A 128 -0.10 15.53 20.77
CA PRO A 128 -1.41 15.27 20.16
C PRO A 128 -1.48 15.58 18.65
N ALA A 129 -0.83 16.64 18.18
CA ALA A 129 -0.77 16.97 16.75
C ALA A 129 0.04 15.92 15.96
N THR A 130 1.16 15.47 16.51
CA THR A 130 2.00 14.42 15.93
C THR A 130 1.26 13.09 15.86
N ARG A 131 0.52 12.71 16.91
CA ARG A 131 -0.34 11.51 16.91
C ARG A 131 -1.36 11.54 15.78
N ARG A 132 -2.14 12.63 15.67
CA ARG A 132 -3.16 12.79 14.62
C ARG A 132 -2.57 12.72 13.21
N ASN A 133 -1.44 13.40 12.99
CA ASN A 133 -0.78 13.40 11.69
C ASN A 133 -0.20 12.03 11.35
N ALA A 134 0.48 11.39 12.31
CA ALA A 134 1.07 10.08 12.10
C ALA A 134 0.01 9.01 11.83
N GLN A 135 -1.09 9.03 12.59
CA GLN A 135 -2.22 8.14 12.39
C GLN A 135 -2.82 8.30 10.99
N ARG A 136 -3.09 9.53 10.56
CA ARG A 136 -3.62 9.81 9.22
C ARG A 136 -2.68 9.32 8.11
N ASP A 137 -1.39 9.58 8.25
CA ASP A 137 -0.41 9.27 7.21
C ASP A 137 -0.12 7.76 7.14
N LEU A 138 -0.14 7.05 8.27
CA LEU A 138 -0.07 5.58 8.31
C LEU A 138 -1.36 4.92 7.80
N ALA A 139 -2.53 5.47 8.10
CA ALA A 139 -3.80 4.96 7.57
C ALA A 139 -3.81 4.99 6.03
N ARG A 140 -3.34 6.09 5.44
CA ARG A 140 -3.16 6.18 3.98
C ARG A 140 -2.17 5.14 3.45
N ALA A 141 -1.07 4.89 4.16
CA ALA A 141 -0.13 3.85 3.75
C ALA A 141 -0.78 2.46 3.79
N CYS A 142 -1.60 2.14 4.79
CA CYS A 142 -2.35 0.88 4.84
C CYS A 142 -3.34 0.72 3.68
N LEU A 143 -3.93 1.83 3.18
CA LEU A 143 -4.86 1.82 2.04
C LEU A 143 -4.19 1.63 0.68
N GLU A 144 -2.88 1.92 0.57
CA GLU A 144 -2.15 1.80 -0.71
C GLU A 144 -1.17 0.61 -0.71
N LEU A 145 -0.64 0.19 0.43
CA LEU A 145 0.29 -0.95 0.55
C LEU A 145 -0.48 -2.28 0.68
N LEU A 146 -1.18 -2.61 -0.39
CA LEU A 146 -2.02 -3.79 -0.52
C LEU A 146 -1.47 -4.75 -1.58
N HIS A 147 -1.78 -6.03 -1.44
CA HIS A 147 -1.47 -7.06 -2.43
C HIS A 147 -2.14 -6.71 -3.78
N GLU A 148 -1.51 -7.07 -4.90
CA GLU A 148 -2.04 -6.77 -6.24
C GLU A 148 -3.41 -7.42 -6.51
N ASP A 149 -3.68 -8.55 -5.84
CA ASP A 149 -4.96 -9.26 -5.88
C ASP A 149 -6.04 -8.67 -4.95
N ALA A 150 -5.72 -7.61 -4.20
CA ALA A 150 -6.69 -6.98 -3.31
C ALA A 150 -7.86 -6.41 -4.13
N PRO A 151 -9.13 -6.70 -3.74
CA PRO A 151 -10.28 -6.09 -4.39
C PRO A 151 -10.19 -4.57 -4.35
N ALA A 152 -10.41 -3.92 -5.50
CA ALA A 152 -10.41 -2.47 -5.58
C ALA A 152 -11.50 -1.88 -4.68
N LEU A 153 -11.11 -1.03 -3.75
CA LEU A 153 -12.05 -0.33 -2.86
C LEU A 153 -12.74 0.82 -3.59
N SER A 154 -14.07 0.86 -3.52
CA SER A 154 -14.83 2.03 -3.97
C SER A 154 -14.50 3.29 -3.12
N PRO A 155 -14.77 4.50 -3.61
CA PRO A 155 -14.62 5.73 -2.83
C PRO A 155 -15.35 5.74 -1.48
N ARG A 156 -16.45 5.00 -1.37
CA ARG A 156 -17.18 4.84 -0.11
C ARG A 156 -16.44 3.89 0.82
N GLU A 157 -16.01 2.74 0.33
CA GLU A 157 -15.26 1.76 1.12
C GLU A 157 -13.91 2.29 1.58
N ARG A 158 -13.20 3.07 0.75
CA ARG A 158 -11.97 3.78 1.15
C ARG A 158 -12.19 4.72 2.33
N ARG A 159 -13.32 5.43 2.38
CA ARG A 159 -13.66 6.32 3.50
C ARG A 159 -13.98 5.54 4.77
N ILE A 160 -14.79 4.49 4.66
CA ILE A 160 -15.18 3.66 5.82
C ILE A 160 -13.95 2.92 6.39
N SER A 161 -13.09 2.38 5.52
CA SER A 161 -11.85 1.73 5.95
C SER A 161 -10.82 2.71 6.52
N ASP A 162 -10.68 3.94 5.99
CA ASP A 162 -9.88 5.00 6.64
C ASP A 162 -10.40 5.33 8.04
N GLU A 163 -11.73 5.41 8.20
CA GLU A 163 -12.35 5.64 9.50
C GLU A 163 -12.06 4.50 10.48
N PHE A 164 -12.23 3.24 10.06
CA PHE A 164 -11.80 2.07 10.86
C PHE A 164 -10.33 2.17 11.25
N LEU A 165 -9.44 2.46 10.30
CA LEU A 165 -8.01 2.58 10.57
C LEU A 165 -7.73 3.63 11.64
N ARG A 166 -8.40 4.77 11.60
CA ARG A 166 -8.13 5.90 12.50
C ARG A 166 -8.90 5.85 13.82
N ARG A 167 -10.06 5.23 13.86
CA ARG A 167 -10.88 5.11 15.08
C ARG A 167 -10.51 3.87 15.89
N VAL A 168 -10.12 2.79 15.22
CA VAL A 168 -9.94 1.46 15.83
C VAL A 168 -8.50 0.99 15.69
N ALA A 169 -8.04 0.68 14.47
CA ALA A 169 -6.80 -0.09 14.29
C ALA A 169 -5.52 0.66 14.68
N LEU A 170 -5.45 1.96 14.37
CA LEU A 170 -4.30 2.83 14.61
C LEU A 170 -4.58 3.80 15.77
N MET A 171 -5.35 3.37 16.77
CA MET A 171 -5.69 4.13 17.96
C MET A 171 -4.95 3.57 19.18
N TRP A 172 -4.56 4.46 20.11
CA TRP A 172 -4.11 4.07 21.45
C TRP A 172 -4.73 4.99 22.52
N PRO A 173 -5.30 4.44 23.61
CA PRO A 173 -5.51 3.00 23.85
C PRO A 173 -6.45 2.37 22.80
N PRO A 174 -6.46 1.02 22.67
CA PRO A 174 -7.41 0.33 21.79
C PRO A 174 -8.85 0.74 22.10
N ALA A 175 -9.72 0.72 21.09
CA ALA A 175 -11.14 0.98 21.30
C ALA A 175 -11.76 -0.19 22.08
N ASP A 176 -12.55 0.12 23.11
CA ASP A 176 -13.23 -0.90 23.93
C ASP A 176 -14.38 -1.59 23.17
N ASP A 177 -15.02 -0.87 22.24
CA ASP A 177 -16.14 -1.36 21.44
C ASP A 177 -15.79 -1.43 19.95
N THR A 178 -15.81 -2.65 19.39
CA THR A 178 -15.67 -2.90 17.94
C THR A 178 -17.00 -3.34 17.34
N THR A 179 -17.34 -2.82 16.18
CA THR A 179 -18.53 -3.23 15.41
C THR A 179 -18.23 -4.45 14.52
N GLU A 180 -19.27 -5.09 13.97
CA GLU A 180 -19.10 -6.15 12.96
C GLU A 180 -18.35 -5.65 11.72
N ASP A 181 -18.60 -4.40 11.31
CA ASP A 181 -17.88 -3.76 10.22
C ASP A 181 -16.39 -3.56 10.55
N ASP A 182 -16.05 -3.25 11.80
CA ASP A 182 -14.65 -3.14 12.23
C ASP A 182 -13.92 -4.48 12.12
N GLN A 183 -14.56 -5.58 12.54
CA GLN A 183 -13.98 -6.93 12.43
C GLN A 183 -13.81 -7.36 10.97
N ARG A 184 -14.76 -7.00 10.10
CA ARG A 184 -14.66 -7.20 8.65
C ARG A 184 -13.45 -6.46 8.09
N TRP A 185 -13.25 -5.19 8.43
CA TRP A 185 -12.10 -4.42 7.95
C TRP A 185 -10.78 -4.91 8.52
N GLU A 186 -10.73 -5.30 9.80
CA GLU A 186 -9.55 -5.92 10.38
C GLU A 186 -9.15 -7.18 9.61
N SER A 187 -10.11 -8.08 9.36
CA SER A 187 -9.89 -9.29 8.57
C SER A 187 -9.46 -8.97 7.14
N TRP A 188 -10.01 -7.90 6.55
CA TRP A 188 -9.66 -7.45 5.20
C TRP A 188 -8.21 -6.95 5.14
N PHE A 189 -7.77 -6.11 6.09
CA PHE A 189 -6.40 -5.61 6.12
C PHE A 189 -5.38 -6.69 6.47
N LEU A 190 -5.69 -7.60 7.39
CA LEU A 190 -4.83 -8.76 7.69
C LEU A 190 -4.64 -9.65 6.46
N ARG A 191 -5.66 -9.77 5.60
CA ARG A 191 -5.62 -10.59 4.39
C ARG A 191 -4.90 -9.92 3.23
N TRP A 192 -5.12 -8.63 3.03
CA TRP A 192 -4.75 -7.93 1.81
C TRP A 192 -3.60 -6.94 1.98
N SER A 193 -3.18 -6.59 3.20
CA SER A 193 -1.99 -5.76 3.38
C SER A 193 -0.74 -6.51 2.91
N LEU A 194 0.17 -5.80 2.24
CA LEU A 194 1.44 -6.39 1.83
C LEU A 194 2.21 -6.92 3.05
N PRO A 195 2.82 -8.11 2.96
CA PRO A 195 3.86 -8.52 3.88
C PRO A 195 4.95 -7.44 3.95
N LEU A 196 5.40 -7.10 5.15
CA LEU A 196 6.35 -6.01 5.37
C LEU A 196 7.66 -6.21 4.60
N ILE A 197 8.10 -7.47 4.48
CA ILE A 197 9.30 -7.87 3.75
C ILE A 197 9.16 -7.76 2.23
N ASP A 198 7.94 -7.76 1.71
CA ASP A 198 7.64 -7.70 0.27
C ASP A 198 7.38 -6.25 -0.21
N VAL A 199 7.46 -5.26 0.68
CA VAL A 199 7.32 -3.85 0.30
C VAL A 199 8.56 -3.37 -0.45
N THR A 200 8.40 -2.99 -1.71
CA THR A 200 9.45 -2.46 -2.58
C THR A 200 9.46 -0.93 -2.61
N ASP A 201 10.51 -0.35 -3.19
CA ASP A 201 10.60 1.07 -3.51
C ASP A 201 9.50 1.52 -4.48
N GLN A 202 9.12 0.67 -5.45
CA GLN A 202 8.01 0.95 -6.37
C GLN A 202 6.67 1.10 -5.62
N HIS A 203 6.35 0.20 -4.68
CA HIS A 203 5.14 0.31 -3.85
C HIS A 203 5.10 1.65 -3.10
N LEU A 204 6.25 2.10 -2.57
CA LEU A 204 6.34 3.37 -1.86
C LEU A 204 6.25 4.59 -2.79
N GLN A 205 6.77 4.50 -4.01
CA GLN A 205 6.62 5.54 -5.02
C GLN A 205 5.16 5.70 -5.45
N ASP A 206 4.46 4.58 -5.66
CA ASP A 206 3.04 4.57 -6.02
C ASP A 206 2.19 5.13 -4.87
N PHE A 207 2.48 4.73 -3.63
CA PHE A 207 1.89 5.34 -2.43
C PHE A 207 2.09 6.87 -2.40
N MET A 208 3.32 7.36 -2.57
CA MET A 208 3.59 8.79 -2.54
C MET A 208 2.87 9.53 -3.68
N THR A 209 2.75 8.90 -4.85
CA THR A 209 2.01 9.45 -5.99
C THR A 209 0.52 9.53 -5.69
N ALA A 210 -0.10 8.43 -5.24
CA ALA A 210 -1.51 8.40 -4.84
C ALA A 210 -1.81 9.43 -3.74
N VAL A 211 -0.94 9.55 -2.74
CA VAL A 211 -1.09 10.56 -1.69
C VAL A 211 -1.02 11.99 -2.24
N ARG A 212 -0.27 12.25 -3.29
CA ARG A 212 -0.18 13.61 -3.87
C ARG A 212 -1.34 13.92 -4.80
N SER A 213 -1.80 12.95 -5.56
CA SER A 213 -2.75 13.16 -6.67
C SER A 213 -4.20 12.86 -6.34
N THR A 214 -4.47 12.04 -5.32
CA THR A 214 -5.80 11.46 -5.12
C THR A 214 -6.28 11.63 -3.67
N ALA A 215 -7.48 12.18 -3.50
CA ALA A 215 -8.17 12.26 -2.22
C ALA A 215 -8.81 10.90 -1.85
N LEU A 216 -9.26 10.76 -0.60
CA LEU A 216 -9.88 9.50 -0.13
C LEU A 216 -11.17 9.16 -0.87
N ASP A 217 -11.87 10.17 -1.38
CA ASP A 217 -13.07 10.01 -2.21
C ASP A 217 -12.75 9.75 -3.70
N GLY A 218 -11.47 9.57 -4.06
CA GLY A 218 -11.03 9.34 -5.43
C GLY A 218 -10.92 10.61 -6.28
N SER A 219 -11.27 11.78 -5.76
CA SER A 219 -11.13 13.03 -6.50
C SER A 219 -9.66 13.44 -6.66
N PRO A 220 -9.30 14.12 -7.76
CA PRO A 220 -7.97 14.69 -7.91
C PRO A 220 -7.67 15.71 -6.81
N ARG A 221 -6.46 15.68 -6.28
CA ARG A 221 -5.94 16.69 -5.34
C ARG A 221 -4.52 17.07 -5.67
N VAL A 222 -4.06 18.19 -5.11
CA VAL A 222 -2.65 18.58 -5.08
C VAL A 222 -2.25 18.79 -3.63
N LEU A 223 -1.30 17.98 -3.16
CA LEU A 223 -0.76 18.10 -1.80
C LEU A 223 0.47 19.04 -1.79
N SER A 224 0.59 19.88 -0.77
CA SER A 224 1.78 20.73 -0.62
C SER A 224 3.05 19.91 -0.36
N SER A 225 4.21 20.41 -0.82
CA SER A 225 5.52 19.75 -0.65
C SER A 225 5.85 19.49 0.83
N ALA A 226 5.53 20.44 1.71
CA ALA A 226 5.69 20.29 3.16
C ALA A 226 4.81 19.16 3.72
N SER A 227 3.60 18.98 3.18
CA SER A 227 2.72 17.88 3.58
C SER A 227 3.17 16.54 3.04
N ALA A 228 3.63 16.47 1.79
CA ALA A 228 4.21 15.27 1.21
C ALA A 228 5.48 14.84 1.97
N THR A 229 6.36 15.80 2.30
CA THR A 229 7.58 15.56 3.10
C THR A 229 7.25 14.98 4.47
N ARG A 230 6.22 15.51 5.13
CA ARG A 230 5.76 15.01 6.43
C ARG A 230 5.22 13.59 6.35
N THR A 231 4.36 13.31 5.36
CA THR A 231 3.82 11.97 5.13
C THR A 231 4.94 10.97 4.85
N ARG A 232 5.91 11.32 3.99
CA ARG A 232 7.12 10.53 3.77
C ARG A 232 7.88 10.27 5.07
N ALA A 233 8.11 11.29 5.89
CA ALA A 233 8.88 11.16 7.12
C ALA A 233 8.21 10.20 8.13
N VAL A 234 6.87 10.27 8.27
CA VAL A 234 6.12 9.37 9.16
C VAL A 234 6.26 7.92 8.70
N VAL A 235 5.96 7.64 7.42
CA VAL A 235 5.95 6.26 6.91
C VAL A 235 7.37 5.70 6.88
N LYS A 236 8.37 6.51 6.47
CA LYS A 236 9.79 6.14 6.60
C LYS A 236 10.19 5.82 8.04
N GLY A 237 9.63 6.54 9.02
CA GLY A 237 9.84 6.24 10.44
C GLY A 237 9.39 4.83 10.84
N ALA A 238 8.27 4.34 10.27
CA ALA A 238 7.80 2.98 10.50
C ALA A 238 8.80 1.94 9.93
N PHE A 239 9.26 2.10 8.69
CA PHE A 239 10.26 1.20 8.08
C PHE A 239 11.62 1.27 8.79
N THR A 240 12.06 2.46 9.18
CA THR A 240 13.27 2.64 10.00
C THR A 240 13.15 1.88 11.32
N SER A 241 11.96 1.88 11.94
CA SER A 241 11.72 1.09 13.14
C SER A 241 11.70 -0.42 12.86
N ALA A 242 11.22 -0.87 11.69
CA ALA A 242 11.26 -2.28 11.31
C ALA A 242 12.70 -2.76 11.15
N LEU A 243 13.53 -1.99 10.44
CA LEU A 243 14.94 -2.28 10.21
C LEU A 243 15.72 -2.35 11.54
N LYS A 244 15.51 -1.38 12.44
CA LYS A 244 16.13 -1.40 13.78
C LYS A 244 15.75 -2.62 14.61
N ARG A 245 14.57 -3.19 14.36
CA ARG A 245 14.06 -4.40 15.00
C ARG A 245 14.39 -5.68 14.23
N ARG A 246 15.10 -5.56 13.09
CA ARG A 246 15.45 -6.68 12.20
C ARG A 246 14.22 -7.43 11.67
N LEU A 247 13.10 -6.73 11.48
CA LEU A 247 11.90 -7.28 10.83
C LEU A 247 11.99 -7.27 9.30
N ILE A 248 12.91 -6.46 8.77
CA ILE A 248 13.29 -6.37 7.37
C ILE A 248 14.81 -6.22 7.30
N GLU A 249 15.40 -6.67 6.20
CA GLU A 249 16.85 -6.64 5.99
C GLU A 249 17.33 -5.32 5.36
N TRP A 250 16.46 -4.64 4.62
CA TRP A 250 16.77 -3.43 3.87
C TRP A 250 15.65 -2.39 3.99
N ASP A 251 16.01 -1.10 3.87
CA ASP A 251 15.06 0.02 3.89
C ASP A 251 14.54 0.33 2.48
N PRO A 252 13.24 0.07 2.18
CA PRO A 252 12.65 0.36 0.88
C PRO A 252 12.65 1.83 0.48
N TRP A 253 12.81 2.74 1.44
CA TRP A 253 12.88 4.17 1.15
C TRP A 253 14.18 4.62 0.47
N LEU A 254 15.21 3.76 0.40
CA LEU A 254 16.47 4.10 -0.27
C LEU A 254 16.32 4.24 -1.79
N GLY A 255 15.42 3.47 -2.41
CA GLY A 255 15.13 3.55 -3.84
C GLY A 255 14.10 4.63 -4.21
N VAL A 256 13.40 5.20 -3.22
CA VAL A 256 12.34 6.18 -3.46
C VAL A 256 12.94 7.55 -3.68
N GLU A 257 12.82 8.07 -4.90
CA GLU A 257 13.29 9.41 -5.26
C GLU A 257 12.72 10.47 -4.31
N ALA A 258 13.59 11.34 -3.81
CA ALA A 258 13.17 12.51 -3.06
C ALA A 258 12.72 13.59 -4.05
N GLU A 259 11.66 14.32 -3.72
CA GLU A 259 11.29 15.47 -4.54
C GLU A 259 12.39 16.54 -4.48
N PRO A 260 12.64 17.24 -5.60
CA PRO A 260 13.39 18.48 -5.58
C PRO A 260 12.68 19.44 -4.63
N ARG A 261 13.38 19.92 -3.60
CA ARG A 261 12.89 21.03 -2.79
C ARG A 261 12.70 22.22 -3.71
N ARG A 262 11.45 22.60 -3.99
CA ARG A 262 11.18 23.97 -4.43
C ARG A 262 11.46 24.84 -3.22
N ASP A 263 12.42 25.75 -3.33
CA ASP A 263 12.66 26.81 -2.35
C ASP A 263 11.40 27.69 -2.27
N GLY A 264 10.41 27.21 -1.51
CA GLY A 264 9.11 27.85 -1.31
C GLY A 264 9.00 28.46 0.09
N ASP A 265 10.12 28.70 0.76
CA ASP A 265 10.15 29.35 2.08
C ASP A 265 9.99 30.89 1.99
N GLN A 266 9.73 31.42 0.79
CA GLN A 266 9.27 32.79 0.64
C GLN A 266 7.79 32.87 1.00
N VAL A 267 7.53 33.41 2.18
CA VAL A 267 6.22 33.98 2.52
C VAL A 267 5.95 35.10 1.51
N ASP A 268 4.86 34.97 0.77
CA ASP A 268 4.37 36.05 -0.09
C ASP A 268 4.15 37.30 0.78
N PRO A 269 4.88 38.41 0.54
CA PRO A 269 4.73 39.64 1.33
C PRO A 269 3.30 40.18 1.30
N ASP A 270 2.54 39.92 0.24
CA ASP A 270 1.16 40.38 0.10
C ASP A 270 0.17 39.58 0.98
N LEU A 271 0.60 38.41 1.50
CA LEU A 271 -0.17 37.63 2.47
C LEU A 271 0.13 38.04 3.93
N VAL A 272 1.02 39.01 4.15
CA VAL A 272 1.38 39.49 5.48
C VAL A 272 0.56 40.74 5.82
N MET A 273 -0.24 40.66 6.88
CA MET A 273 -1.01 41.81 7.36
C MET A 273 -0.11 42.99 7.73
N SER A 274 -0.49 44.17 7.28
CA SER A 274 0.06 45.44 7.73
C SER A 274 -0.26 45.70 9.22
N PRO A 275 0.50 46.58 9.90
CA PRO A 275 0.20 46.99 11.27
C PRO A 275 -1.22 47.51 11.48
N THR A 276 -1.85 48.09 10.45
CA THR A 276 -3.23 48.59 10.51
C THR A 276 -4.22 47.43 10.46
N GLU A 277 -4.02 46.48 9.55
CA GLU A 277 -4.86 45.28 9.44
C GLU A 277 -4.78 44.43 10.71
N VAL A 278 -3.59 44.28 11.31
CA VAL A 278 -3.43 43.57 12.60
C VAL A 278 -4.29 44.23 13.69
N ARG A 279 -4.29 45.57 13.80
CA ARG A 279 -5.12 46.26 14.81
C ARG A 279 -6.61 46.09 14.54
N HIS A 280 -7.00 46.10 13.27
CA HIS A 280 -8.38 45.96 12.86
C HIS A 280 -8.92 44.56 13.16
N VAL A 281 -8.18 43.51 12.76
CA VAL A 281 -8.53 42.12 13.06
C VAL A 281 -8.53 41.87 14.57
N ALA A 282 -7.55 42.40 15.30
CA ALA A 282 -7.51 42.27 16.76
C ALA A 282 -8.76 42.87 17.43
N ALA A 283 -9.20 44.05 16.98
CA ALA A 283 -10.42 44.68 17.48
C ALA A 283 -11.66 43.83 17.23
N LEU A 284 -11.82 43.31 16.01
CA LEU A 284 -12.93 42.40 15.65
C LEU A 284 -12.92 41.12 16.49
N CYS A 285 -11.74 40.52 16.72
CA CYS A 285 -11.63 39.36 17.60
C CYS A 285 -11.91 39.70 19.07
N GLY A 286 -11.58 40.93 19.50
CA GLY A 286 -11.89 41.47 20.81
C GLY A 286 -13.40 41.60 21.09
N GLU A 287 -14.22 41.78 20.05
CA GLU A 287 -15.69 41.76 20.17
C GLU A 287 -16.22 40.38 20.59
N VAL A 288 -15.50 39.30 20.28
CA VAL A 288 -15.81 37.94 20.73
C VAL A 288 -15.30 37.71 22.15
N ASP A 289 -14.02 38.01 22.40
CA ASP A 289 -13.40 37.95 23.72
C ASP A 289 -12.14 38.83 23.73
N GLN A 290 -11.99 39.67 24.76
CA GLN A 290 -10.85 40.59 24.90
C GLN A 290 -9.48 39.86 24.87
N ARG A 291 -9.42 38.58 25.28
CA ARG A 291 -8.19 37.79 25.21
C ARG A 291 -7.73 37.54 23.78
N TYR A 292 -8.65 37.50 22.82
CA TYR A 292 -8.30 37.33 21.40
C TYR A 292 -7.70 38.59 20.77
N ASP A 293 -8.10 39.79 21.22
CA ASP A 293 -7.43 41.03 20.83
C ASP A 293 -5.94 40.98 21.21
N ALA A 294 -5.65 40.65 22.48
CA ALA A 294 -4.28 40.51 22.96
C ALA A 294 -3.52 39.42 22.20
N PHE A 295 -4.15 38.26 21.97
CA PHE A 295 -3.57 37.14 21.24
C PHE A 295 -3.16 37.53 19.81
N VAL A 296 -4.07 38.14 19.05
CA VAL A 296 -3.79 38.56 17.66
C VAL A 296 -2.73 39.65 17.60
N ARG A 297 -2.74 40.63 18.52
CA ARG A 297 -1.71 41.68 18.57
C ARG A 297 -0.32 41.11 18.86
N ILE A 298 -0.22 40.20 19.82
CA ILE A 298 1.04 39.55 20.16
C ILE A 298 1.60 38.79 18.95
N GLN A 299 0.75 38.05 18.23
CA GLN A 299 1.17 37.35 17.02
C GLN A 299 1.58 38.32 15.89
N GLY A 300 0.76 39.33 15.59
CA GLY A 300 0.99 40.24 14.47
C GLY A 300 2.19 41.17 14.68
N PHE A 301 2.41 41.69 15.89
CA PHE A 301 3.50 42.62 16.16
C PHE A 301 4.80 41.93 16.57
N CYS A 302 4.73 40.82 17.31
CA CYS A 302 5.92 40.11 17.78
C CYS A 302 6.30 38.93 16.88
N ARG A 303 5.52 38.68 15.81
CA ARG A 303 5.70 37.57 14.86
C ARG A 303 5.74 36.19 15.53
N LEU A 304 5.03 36.05 16.64
CA LEU A 304 4.96 34.80 17.38
C LEU A 304 4.01 33.81 16.71
N ARG A 305 4.44 32.55 16.64
CA ARG A 305 3.58 31.44 16.25
C ARG A 305 2.47 31.27 17.29
N PRO A 306 1.30 30.70 16.92
CA PRO A 306 0.19 30.52 17.86
C PRO A 306 0.60 29.84 19.17
N GLY A 307 1.44 28.80 19.09
CA GLY A 307 1.94 28.10 20.28
C GLY A 307 2.85 28.94 21.17
N GLU A 308 3.66 29.84 20.58
CA GLU A 308 4.55 30.74 21.33
C GLU A 308 3.74 31.84 22.01
N ALA A 309 2.73 32.39 21.33
CA ALA A 309 1.85 33.43 21.86
C ALA A 309 1.03 32.93 23.08
N ILE A 310 0.58 31.66 23.07
CA ILE A 310 -0.10 31.06 24.23
C ILE A 310 0.87 30.87 25.42
N ALA A 311 2.15 30.63 25.13
CA ALA A 311 3.16 30.36 26.16
C ALA A 311 3.74 31.63 26.82
N VAL A 312 3.35 32.82 26.37
CA VAL A 312 3.82 34.10 26.93
C VAL A 312 3.43 34.19 28.41
N ARG A 313 4.43 34.43 29.26
CA ARG A 313 4.24 34.64 30.69
C ARG A 313 4.54 36.10 31.05
N ARG A 314 3.93 36.54 32.14
CA ARG A 314 4.19 37.84 32.76
C ARG A 314 5.54 37.84 33.48
#